data_AF-A0A3Q2Z1L7-F1
#
_entry.id   AF-A0A3Q2Z1L7-F1
#
_cell.length_a   1.000
_cell.length_b   1.000
_cell.length_c   1.000
_cell.angle_alpha   90.00
_cell.angle_beta   90.00
_cell.angle_gamma   90.00
#
_symmetry.space_group_name_H-M   'P 1'
#
loop_
_entity.id
_entity.type
_entity.pdbx_description
1 polymer ?
#
loop_
_entity_poly.entity_id
_entity_poly.type
_entity_poly.pdbx_seq_one_letter_code
_entity_poly.pdbx_strand_id
1 'polypeptide(L)'
;MSTRGKNIHLIGGSTLESINVIRNHSKLFRGECTRLIEDCSKSCKRLEDDDSERLDQRVQDIHFVKKELELKLEENILETDQLIALQNRVTKAIESCKEPLRVTLLCIEERNKPAEKVNDEVCMELLREADLTKGVTALMQRVVKQIAEQIRWNKMSSFSSSVTPVQWGNHSDFNIAKAEQQKRNSISLRALVESLLAQTASDMQKQFQATSAAFQFNIKQLKTVKSHMEDQLTKVLSEFASQQRNRDDLLVAVTENEHFLSLAQARLDVRQQRPPKEQCHDPAQSQLLAEVGQLHETVEQSEEQQRALVRCQLELQHNIEVKARLLYVDDVICGQLRKPIVIHNF
;
A
#
# COMPACT_ATOMS: atom_id res chain seq x y z
N MET A 1 -25.16 -95.02 -118.60
CA MET A 1 -23.93 -95.44 -117.90
C MET A 1 -23.51 -94.26 -117.02
N SER A 2 -23.71 -94.29 -115.69
CA SER A 2 -22.81 -94.89 -114.67
C SER A 2 -21.39 -94.30 -114.83
N THR A 3 -20.76 -93.58 -113.91
CA THR A 3 -20.72 -93.61 -112.43
C THR A 3 -20.17 -92.25 -111.93
N ARG A 4 -20.66 -91.64 -110.83
CA ARG A 4 -20.13 -91.74 -109.44
C ARG A 4 -18.65 -91.28 -109.35
N GLY A 5 -18.20 -90.33 -108.54
CA GLY A 5 -18.70 -89.59 -107.39
C GLY A 5 -17.48 -89.13 -106.56
N LYS A 6 -17.69 -88.10 -105.72
CA LYS A 6 -16.84 -87.67 -104.59
C LYS A 6 -15.45 -87.08 -104.89
N ASN A 7 -15.33 -85.78 -104.65
CA ASN A 7 -14.50 -85.28 -103.54
C ASN A 7 -14.96 -83.88 -103.11
N ILE A 8 -16.01 -83.87 -102.30
CA ILE A 8 -16.29 -82.78 -101.36
C ILE A 8 -15.41 -83.08 -100.17
N HIS A 9 -14.28 -82.40 -100.02
CA HIS A 9 -13.59 -82.21 -98.75
C HIS A 9 -12.40 -81.30 -99.05
N LEU A 10 -12.36 -80.10 -98.45
CA LEU A 10 -11.16 -79.42 -97.91
C LEU A 10 -11.32 -77.89 -97.68
N ILE A 11 -12.46 -77.26 -97.98
CA ILE A 11 -12.61 -75.78 -97.75
C ILE A 11 -13.52 -75.43 -96.55
N GLY A 12 -14.34 -76.36 -96.04
CA GLY A 12 -15.22 -76.12 -94.87
C GLY A 12 -14.57 -76.32 -93.49
N GLY A 13 -13.38 -76.93 -93.43
CA GLY A 13 -12.68 -77.18 -92.17
C GLY A 13 -12.09 -75.90 -91.56
N SER A 14 -11.46 -75.05 -92.38
CA SER A 14 -10.75 -73.85 -91.89
C SER A 14 -11.67 -72.73 -91.38
N THR A 15 -12.88 -72.59 -91.92
CA THR A 15 -13.82 -71.53 -91.52
C THR A 15 -14.57 -71.86 -90.23
N LEU A 16 -15.00 -73.11 -90.03
CA LEU A 16 -15.65 -73.54 -88.80
C LEU A 16 -14.67 -73.58 -87.62
N GLU A 17 -13.43 -73.96 -87.88
CA GLU A 17 -12.33 -73.92 -86.93
C GLU A 17 -11.99 -72.47 -86.54
N SER A 18 -11.98 -71.53 -87.48
CA SER A 18 -11.81 -70.08 -87.20
C SER A 18 -12.95 -69.50 -86.35
N ILE A 19 -14.20 -69.85 -86.63
CA ILE A 19 -15.37 -69.40 -85.82
C ILE A 19 -15.29 -69.95 -84.40
N ASN A 20 -14.88 -71.22 -84.24
CA ASN A 20 -14.69 -71.82 -82.93
C ASN A 20 -13.53 -71.16 -82.15
N VAL A 21 -12.43 -70.80 -82.82
CA VAL A 21 -11.33 -70.03 -82.22
C VAL A 21 -11.81 -68.67 -81.74
N ILE A 22 -12.56 -67.91 -82.55
CA ILE A 22 -13.11 -66.59 -82.18
C ILE A 22 -14.11 -66.72 -81.02
N ARG A 23 -14.99 -67.73 -81.05
CA ARG A 23 -15.95 -67.99 -79.98
C ARG A 23 -15.24 -68.35 -78.67
N ASN A 24 -14.19 -69.17 -78.74
CA ASN A 24 -13.40 -69.54 -77.56
C ASN A 24 -12.63 -68.32 -77.02
N HIS A 25 -12.04 -67.50 -77.89
CA HIS A 25 -11.39 -66.24 -77.51
C HIS A 25 -12.37 -65.25 -76.86
N SER A 26 -13.57 -65.09 -77.42
CA SER A 26 -14.62 -64.25 -76.83
C SER A 26 -15.11 -64.76 -75.47
N LYS A 27 -15.22 -66.09 -75.30
CA LYS A 27 -15.55 -66.70 -73.99
C LYS A 27 -14.44 -66.47 -72.97
N LEU A 28 -13.18 -66.61 -73.36
CA LEU A 28 -12.02 -66.34 -72.51
C LEU A 28 -11.98 -64.86 -72.11
N PHE A 29 -12.06 -63.94 -73.08
CA PHE A 29 -12.08 -62.50 -72.83
C PHE A 29 -13.25 -62.07 -71.94
N ARG A 30 -14.46 -62.62 -72.15
CA ARG A 30 -15.60 -62.35 -71.25
C ARG A 30 -15.35 -62.87 -69.84
N GLY A 31 -14.69 -64.03 -69.70
CA GLY A 31 -14.24 -64.55 -68.41
C GLY A 31 -13.23 -63.62 -67.74
N GLU A 32 -12.26 -63.09 -68.50
CA GLU A 32 -11.29 -62.09 -68.04
C GLU A 32 -11.97 -60.78 -67.62
N CYS A 33 -12.92 -60.26 -68.40
CA CYS A 33 -13.70 -59.08 -68.03
C CYS A 33 -14.52 -59.31 -66.75
N THR A 34 -15.16 -60.47 -66.62
CA THR A 34 -15.95 -60.80 -65.43
C THR A 34 -15.06 -60.85 -64.19
N ARG A 35 -13.89 -61.51 -64.29
CA ARG A 35 -12.89 -61.55 -63.22
C ARG A 35 -12.41 -60.14 -62.87
N LEU A 36 -12.10 -59.31 -63.86
CA LEU A 36 -11.63 -57.94 -63.63
C LEU A 36 -12.68 -57.08 -62.95
N ILE A 37 -13.97 -57.22 -63.31
CA ILE A 37 -15.09 -56.53 -62.65
C ILE A 37 -15.22 -56.97 -61.20
N GLU A 38 -15.12 -58.28 -60.92
CA GLU A 38 -15.15 -58.80 -59.54
C GLU A 38 -13.96 -58.29 -58.72
N ASP A 39 -12.76 -58.30 -59.30
CA ASP A 39 -11.54 -57.82 -58.64
C ASP A 39 -11.60 -56.32 -58.38
N CYS A 40 -12.14 -55.54 -59.33
CA CYS A 40 -12.38 -54.11 -59.16
C CYS A 40 -13.42 -53.85 -58.07
N SER A 41 -14.55 -54.57 -58.08
CA SER A 41 -15.61 -54.43 -57.06
C SER A 41 -15.10 -54.79 -55.66
N LYS A 42 -14.33 -55.88 -55.53
CA LYS A 42 -13.67 -56.25 -54.27
C LYS A 42 -12.66 -55.20 -53.83
N SER A 43 -11.92 -54.60 -54.76
CA SER A 43 -10.94 -53.55 -54.45
C SER A 43 -11.61 -52.25 -54.02
N CYS A 44 -12.70 -51.83 -54.68
CA CYS A 44 -13.51 -50.70 -54.27
C CYS A 44 -14.10 -50.92 -52.88
N LYS A 45 -14.64 -52.11 -52.61
CA LYS A 45 -15.21 -52.41 -51.29
C LYS A 45 -14.17 -52.35 -50.17
N ARG A 46 -12.97 -52.89 -50.39
CA ARG A 46 -11.86 -52.77 -49.43
C ARG A 46 -11.46 -51.31 -49.20
N LEU A 47 -11.38 -50.50 -50.25
CA LEU A 47 -11.07 -49.07 -50.10
C LEU A 47 -12.15 -48.34 -49.30
N GLU A 48 -13.43 -48.62 -49.57
CA GLU A 48 -14.55 -48.04 -48.79
C GLU A 48 -14.50 -48.44 -47.32
N ASP A 49 -14.23 -49.72 -47.03
CA ASP A 49 -14.14 -50.22 -45.65
C ASP A 49 -12.93 -49.60 -44.92
N ASP A 50 -11.76 -49.55 -45.57
CA ASP A 50 -10.54 -48.91 -45.04
C ASP A 50 -10.74 -47.40 -44.80
N ASP A 51 -11.41 -46.70 -45.73
CA ASP A 51 -11.71 -45.28 -45.59
C ASP A 51 -12.72 -45.03 -44.46
N SER A 52 -13.73 -45.89 -44.30
CA SER A 52 -14.68 -45.82 -43.19
C SER A 52 -13.98 -45.98 -41.85
N GLU A 53 -13.09 -46.97 -41.71
CA GLU A 53 -12.34 -47.21 -40.47
C GLU A 53 -11.43 -46.01 -40.12
N ARG A 54 -10.75 -45.42 -41.12
CA ARG A 54 -9.92 -44.22 -40.94
C ARG A 54 -10.73 -43.00 -40.51
N LEU A 55 -11.92 -42.82 -41.10
CA LEU A 55 -12.83 -41.74 -40.72
C LEU A 55 -13.35 -41.93 -39.30
N ASP A 56 -13.72 -43.15 -38.92
CA ASP A 56 -14.17 -43.47 -37.56
C ASP A 56 -13.09 -43.20 -36.53
N GLN A 57 -11.84 -43.62 -36.78
CA GLN A 57 -10.70 -43.28 -35.91
C GLN A 57 -10.49 -41.77 -35.80
N ARG A 58 -10.56 -41.05 -36.93
CA ARG A 58 -10.39 -39.59 -36.93
C ARG A 58 -11.49 -38.89 -36.14
N VAL A 59 -12.73 -39.37 -36.21
CA VAL A 59 -13.85 -38.85 -35.42
C VAL A 59 -13.59 -39.05 -33.92
N GLN A 60 -13.09 -40.22 -33.52
CA GLN A 60 -12.73 -40.51 -32.12
C GLN A 60 -11.62 -39.58 -31.63
N ASP A 61 -10.55 -39.39 -32.42
CA ASP A 61 -9.44 -38.48 -32.07
C ASP A 61 -9.93 -37.04 -31.91
N ILE A 62 -10.78 -36.57 -32.83
CA ILE A 62 -11.39 -35.24 -32.76
C ILE A 62 -12.24 -35.09 -31.50
N HIS A 63 -13.05 -36.10 -31.16
CA HIS A 63 -13.86 -36.09 -29.95
C HIS A 63 -13.01 -36.05 -28.67
N PHE A 64 -11.92 -36.83 -28.62
CA PHE A 64 -11.01 -36.85 -27.49
C PHE A 64 -10.39 -35.46 -27.26
N VAL A 65 -9.77 -34.89 -28.29
CA VAL A 65 -9.11 -33.59 -28.21
C VAL A 65 -10.12 -32.48 -27.92
N LYS A 66 -11.31 -32.53 -28.52
CA LYS A 66 -12.39 -31.58 -28.23
C LYS A 66 -12.73 -31.59 -26.74
N LYS A 67 -12.94 -32.78 -26.15
CA LYS A 67 -13.27 -32.92 -24.74
C LYS A 67 -12.16 -32.37 -23.84
N GLU A 68 -10.90 -32.61 -24.20
CA GLU A 68 -9.76 -32.08 -23.44
C GLU A 68 -9.68 -30.56 -23.54
N LEU A 69 -9.86 -29.97 -24.73
CA LEU A 69 -9.90 -28.52 -24.93
C LEU A 69 -11.07 -27.86 -24.19
N GLU A 70 -12.26 -28.47 -24.20
CA GLU A 70 -13.44 -28.00 -23.45
C GLU A 70 -13.16 -27.99 -21.94
N LEU A 71 -12.57 -29.07 -21.40
CA LEU A 71 -12.17 -29.14 -20.00
C LEU A 71 -11.17 -28.02 -19.65
N LYS A 72 -10.12 -27.84 -20.46
CA LYS A 72 -9.12 -26.78 -20.23
C LYS A 72 -9.70 -25.38 -20.34
N LEU A 73 -10.68 -25.18 -21.22
CA LEU A 73 -11.40 -23.93 -21.35
C LEU A 73 -12.20 -23.64 -20.07
N GLU A 74 -12.97 -24.61 -19.56
CA GLU A 74 -13.75 -24.46 -18.32
C GLU A 74 -12.85 -24.13 -17.12
N GLU A 75 -11.73 -24.84 -16.97
CA GLU A 75 -10.75 -24.57 -15.90
C GLU A 75 -10.19 -23.14 -15.99
N ASN A 76 -9.85 -22.66 -17.19
CA ASN A 76 -9.35 -21.29 -17.39
C ASN A 76 -10.42 -20.21 -17.18
N ILE A 77 -11.68 -20.49 -17.53
CA ILE A 77 -12.80 -19.59 -17.25
C ILE A 77 -12.93 -19.42 -15.73
N LEU A 78 -12.94 -20.53 -14.98
CA LEU A 78 -13.01 -20.51 -13.53
C LEU A 78 -11.86 -19.70 -12.90
N GLU A 79 -10.61 -19.92 -13.33
CA GLU A 79 -9.47 -19.14 -12.84
C GLU A 79 -9.58 -17.66 -13.23
N THR A 80 -10.11 -17.34 -14.41
CA THR A 80 -10.33 -15.96 -14.83
C THR A 80 -11.34 -15.25 -13.92
N ASP A 81 -12.44 -15.92 -13.55
CA ASP A 81 -13.45 -15.38 -12.64
C ASP A 81 -12.88 -15.17 -11.23
N GLN A 82 -12.05 -16.10 -10.74
CA GLN A 82 -11.34 -15.95 -9.47
C GLN A 82 -10.38 -14.74 -9.50
N LEU A 83 -9.64 -14.53 -10.59
CA LEU A 83 -8.76 -13.38 -10.75
C LEU A 83 -9.53 -12.06 -10.81
N ILE A 84 -10.70 -12.03 -11.47
CA ILE A 84 -11.57 -10.84 -11.50
C ILE A 84 -12.08 -10.51 -10.09
N ALA A 85 -12.53 -11.52 -9.34
CA ALA A 85 -12.96 -11.35 -7.95
C ALA A 85 -11.82 -10.82 -7.07
N LEU A 86 -10.61 -11.37 -7.23
CA LEU A 86 -9.42 -10.91 -6.51
C LEU A 86 -9.03 -9.47 -6.89
N GLN A 87 -9.07 -9.13 -8.18
CA GLN A 87 -8.82 -7.77 -8.65
C GLN A 87 -9.74 -6.76 -7.95
N ASN A 88 -11.05 -7.07 -7.90
CA ASN A 88 -12.03 -6.23 -7.22
C ASN A 88 -11.76 -6.09 -5.72
N ARG A 89 -11.32 -7.17 -5.05
CA ARG A 89 -10.90 -7.12 -3.63
C ARG A 89 -9.69 -6.21 -3.43
N VAL A 90 -8.65 -6.34 -4.25
CA VAL A 90 -7.46 -5.47 -4.17
C VAL A 90 -7.81 -4.01 -4.45
N THR A 91 -8.71 -3.74 -5.40
CA THR A 91 -9.19 -2.37 -5.66
C THR A 91 -9.97 -1.79 -4.46
N LYS A 92 -10.80 -2.59 -3.80
CA LYS A 92 -11.48 -2.16 -2.56
C LYS A 92 -10.49 -1.93 -1.41
N ALA A 93 -9.45 -2.77 -1.29
CA ALA A 93 -8.38 -2.57 -0.31
C ALA A 93 -7.66 -1.23 -0.54
N ILE A 94 -7.29 -0.91 -1.79
CA ILE A 94 -6.72 0.40 -2.16
C ILE A 94 -7.64 1.55 -1.76
N GLU A 95 -8.95 1.43 -2.00
CA GLU A 95 -9.92 2.48 -1.64
C GLU A 95 -9.97 2.70 -0.13
N SER A 96 -9.96 1.62 0.65
CA SER A 96 -10.00 1.69 2.11
C SER A 96 -8.75 2.33 2.75
N CYS A 97 -7.63 2.40 2.02
CA CYS A 97 -6.41 3.08 2.48
C CYS A 97 -6.48 4.61 2.39
N LYS A 98 -7.44 5.19 1.63
CA LYS A 98 -7.48 6.63 1.38
C LYS A 98 -7.81 7.45 2.62
N GLU A 99 -8.82 7.02 3.38
CA GLU A 99 -9.28 7.75 4.57
C GLU A 99 -8.25 7.73 5.71
N PRO A 100 -7.63 6.58 6.07
CA PRO A 100 -6.52 6.55 7.01
C PRO A 100 -5.36 7.48 6.60
N LEU A 101 -4.95 7.44 5.32
CA LEU A 101 -3.89 8.32 4.82
C LEU A 101 -4.26 9.80 4.95
N ARG A 102 -5.50 10.16 4.55
CA ARG A 102 -6.00 11.54 4.62
C ARG A 102 -5.96 12.06 6.06
N VAL A 103 -6.46 11.29 7.01
CA VAL A 103 -6.45 11.66 8.43
C VAL A 103 -5.02 11.81 8.96
N THR A 104 -4.13 10.89 8.63
CA THR A 104 -2.73 10.95 9.09
C THR A 104 -2.02 12.19 8.55
N LEU A 105 -2.28 12.58 7.31
CA LEU A 105 -1.78 13.83 6.75
C LEU A 105 -2.36 15.07 7.45
N LEU A 106 -3.66 15.06 7.79
CA LEU A 106 -4.26 16.15 8.57
C LEU A 106 -3.65 16.26 9.96
N CYS A 107 -3.39 15.14 10.65
CA CYS A 107 -2.70 15.17 11.94
C CYS A 107 -1.29 15.77 11.82
N ILE A 108 -0.56 15.45 10.75
CA ILE A 108 0.75 16.04 10.46
C ILE A 108 0.63 17.55 10.20
N GLU A 109 -0.38 17.98 9.43
CA GLU A 109 -0.62 19.40 9.12
C GLU A 109 -0.95 20.20 10.39
N GLU A 110 -1.87 19.70 11.21
CA GLU A 110 -2.27 20.34 12.46
C GLU A 110 -1.09 20.50 13.43
N ARG A 111 -0.19 19.51 13.50
CA ARG A 111 1.02 19.56 14.34
C ARG A 111 2.16 20.40 13.75
N ASN A 112 2.16 20.68 12.45
CA ASN A 112 3.20 21.47 11.79
C ASN A 112 2.91 22.97 11.74
N LYS A 113 1.80 23.41 12.34
CA LYS A 113 1.50 24.84 12.49
C LYS A 113 2.63 25.55 13.26
N PRO A 114 3.02 26.79 12.88
CA PRO A 114 4.24 27.43 13.40
C PRO A 114 4.31 27.55 14.92
N ALA A 115 3.18 27.71 15.61
CA ALA A 115 3.13 27.86 17.06
C ALA A 115 3.12 26.50 17.81
N GLU A 116 2.93 25.39 17.10
CA GLU A 116 2.76 24.04 17.63
C GLU A 116 3.81 23.05 17.10
N LYS A 117 4.74 23.51 16.28
CA LYS A 117 5.74 22.64 15.64
C LYS A 117 6.63 21.97 16.69
N VAL A 118 6.48 20.65 16.81
CA VAL A 118 7.30 19.79 17.68
C VAL A 118 7.87 18.64 16.84
N ASN A 119 9.15 18.32 17.04
CA ASN A 119 9.76 17.11 16.47
C ASN A 119 9.93 16.07 17.58
N ASP A 120 8.94 15.19 17.71
CA ASP A 120 8.87 14.14 18.72
C ASP A 120 8.54 12.77 18.10
N GLU A 121 8.37 11.75 18.96
CA GLU A 121 8.00 10.41 18.52
C GLU A 121 6.67 10.38 17.74
N VAL A 122 5.71 11.23 18.10
CA VAL A 122 4.41 11.28 17.40
C VAL A 122 4.59 11.71 15.96
N CYS A 123 5.44 12.71 15.70
CA CYS A 123 5.75 13.13 14.33
C CYS A 123 6.45 12.02 13.54
N MET A 124 7.37 11.27 14.16
CA MET A 124 8.03 10.14 13.51
C MET A 124 7.04 9.02 13.16
N GLU A 125 6.18 8.64 14.09
CA GLU A 125 5.18 7.59 13.90
C GLU A 125 4.13 7.97 12.85
N LEU A 126 3.66 9.23 12.84
CA LEU A 126 2.75 9.73 11.80
C LEU A 126 3.37 9.68 10.41
N LEU A 127 4.66 10.02 10.27
CA LEU A 127 5.37 9.94 8.99
C LEU A 127 5.51 8.48 8.54
N ARG A 128 5.90 7.58 9.45
CA ARG A 128 5.95 6.12 9.19
C ARG A 128 4.59 5.59 8.75
N GLU A 129 3.51 6.01 9.40
CA GLU A 129 2.14 5.61 9.05
C GLU A 129 1.74 6.09 7.65
N ALA A 130 2.06 7.35 7.30
CA ALA A 130 1.80 7.89 5.98
C ALA A 130 2.60 7.17 4.88
N ASP A 131 3.89 6.94 5.11
CA ASP A 131 4.79 6.29 4.14
C ASP A 131 4.44 4.81 3.95
N LEU A 132 4.11 4.09 5.03
CA LEU A 132 3.62 2.73 4.96
C LEU A 132 2.33 2.67 4.13
N THR A 133 1.34 3.53 4.41
CA THR A 133 0.06 3.54 3.70
C THR A 133 0.23 3.87 2.20
N LYS A 134 1.11 4.81 1.86
CA LYS A 134 1.46 5.11 0.46
C LYS A 134 2.17 3.94 -0.22
N GLY A 135 3.13 3.31 0.48
CA GLY A 135 3.91 2.19 -0.03
C GLY A 135 3.03 0.98 -0.36
N VAL A 136 2.15 0.60 0.56
CA VAL A 136 1.25 -0.55 0.35
C VAL A 136 0.21 -0.26 -0.73
N THR A 137 -0.29 0.97 -0.81
CA THR A 137 -1.21 1.40 -1.88
C THR A 137 -0.54 1.30 -3.25
N ALA A 138 0.69 1.77 -3.38
CA ALA A 138 1.45 1.68 -4.63
C ALA A 138 1.75 0.22 -5.01
N LEU A 139 2.04 -0.63 -4.03
CA LEU A 139 2.26 -2.06 -4.24
C LEU A 139 0.98 -2.76 -4.74
N MET A 140 -0.15 -2.53 -4.07
CA MET A 140 -1.46 -3.08 -4.49
C MET A 140 -1.85 -2.60 -5.90
N GLN A 141 -1.57 -1.35 -6.27
CA GLN A 141 -1.80 -0.85 -7.63
C GLN A 141 -0.97 -1.60 -8.68
N ARG A 142 0.29 -1.96 -8.36
CA ARG A 142 1.11 -2.80 -9.25
C ARG A 142 0.51 -4.20 -9.37
N VAL A 143 0.03 -4.78 -8.27
CA VAL A 143 -0.65 -6.08 -8.25
C VAL A 143 -1.90 -6.08 -9.13
N VAL A 144 -2.74 -5.04 -9.06
CA VAL A 144 -3.92 -4.90 -9.93
C VAL A 144 -3.54 -4.98 -11.42
N LYS A 145 -2.42 -4.34 -11.80
CA LYS A 145 -1.90 -4.41 -13.18
C LYS A 145 -1.45 -5.82 -13.55
N GLN A 146 -0.72 -6.51 -12.67
CA GLN A 146 -0.30 -7.90 -12.90
C GLN A 146 -1.51 -8.83 -13.05
N ILE A 147 -2.55 -8.68 -12.21
CA ILE A 147 -3.80 -9.43 -12.34
C ILE A 147 -4.48 -9.13 -13.69
N ALA A 148 -4.55 -7.86 -14.09
CA ALA A 148 -5.14 -7.47 -15.37
C ALA A 148 -4.41 -8.09 -16.57
N GLU A 149 -3.08 -8.12 -16.52
CA GLU A 149 -2.25 -8.76 -17.54
C GLU A 149 -2.48 -10.28 -17.58
N GLN A 150 -2.56 -10.94 -16.43
CA GLN A 150 -2.84 -12.37 -16.37
C GLN A 150 -4.25 -12.70 -16.93
N ILE A 151 -5.28 -11.92 -16.57
CA ILE A 151 -6.63 -12.05 -17.15
C ILE A 151 -6.58 -11.89 -18.67
N ARG A 152 -5.80 -10.92 -19.18
CA ARG A 152 -5.62 -10.71 -20.62
C ARG A 152 -5.00 -11.94 -21.29
N TRP A 153 -3.97 -12.54 -20.68
CA TRP A 153 -3.35 -13.77 -21.19
C TRP A 153 -4.31 -14.96 -21.19
N ASN A 154 -5.12 -15.13 -20.15
CA ASN A 154 -6.12 -16.19 -20.06
C ASN A 154 -7.18 -16.07 -21.18
N LYS A 155 -7.54 -14.83 -21.57
CA LYS A 155 -8.53 -14.55 -22.62
C LYS A 155 -7.96 -14.57 -24.05
N MET A 156 -6.65 -14.71 -24.21
CA MET A 156 -6.00 -14.59 -25.52
C MET A 156 -6.15 -15.87 -26.35
N SER A 157 -7.03 -15.83 -27.35
CA SER A 157 -7.15 -16.87 -28.37
C SER A 157 -6.25 -16.58 -29.58
N SER A 158 -5.62 -17.62 -30.13
CA SER A 158 -4.94 -17.56 -31.43
C SER A 158 -5.78 -18.28 -32.48
N PHE A 159 -6.28 -17.55 -33.47
CA PHE A 159 -6.92 -18.15 -34.65
C PHE A 159 -5.87 -18.46 -35.71
N SER A 160 -5.92 -19.68 -36.25
CA SER A 160 -5.11 -20.13 -37.38
C SER A 160 -6.04 -20.53 -38.53
N SER A 161 -5.61 -20.25 -39.77
CA SER A 161 -6.28 -20.63 -41.02
C SER A 161 -6.22 -22.14 -41.26
N SER A 162 -6.63 -22.61 -42.45
CA SER A 162 -6.61 -24.04 -42.84
C SER A 162 -5.30 -24.74 -42.44
N VAL A 163 -5.40 -25.78 -41.61
CA VAL A 163 -4.28 -26.58 -41.08
C VAL A 163 -4.40 -28.03 -41.52
N THR A 164 -3.26 -28.67 -41.73
CA THR A 164 -3.21 -30.13 -41.94
C THR A 164 -3.58 -30.89 -40.65
N PRO A 165 -3.97 -32.17 -40.71
CA PRO A 165 -4.30 -32.96 -39.53
C PRO A 165 -3.20 -33.01 -38.46
N VAL A 166 -1.93 -33.10 -38.89
CA VAL A 166 -0.75 -33.10 -38.00
C VAL A 166 -0.58 -31.73 -37.34
N GLN A 167 -0.72 -30.64 -38.09
CA GLN A 167 -0.67 -29.28 -37.54
C GLN A 167 -1.82 -29.03 -36.56
N TRP A 168 -3.02 -29.53 -36.85
CA TRP A 168 -4.16 -29.45 -35.93
C TRP A 168 -3.90 -30.17 -34.61
N GLY A 169 -3.28 -31.36 -34.64
CA GLY A 169 -2.87 -32.07 -33.43
C GLY A 169 -1.87 -31.25 -32.61
N ASN A 170 -0.78 -30.81 -33.24
CA ASN A 170 0.23 -29.98 -32.59
C ASN A 170 -0.34 -28.67 -32.00
N HIS A 171 -1.27 -28.02 -32.71
CA HIS A 171 -1.93 -26.82 -32.20
C HIS A 171 -2.83 -27.11 -30.99
N SER A 172 -3.51 -28.26 -30.99
CA SER A 172 -4.37 -28.67 -29.88
C SER A 172 -3.54 -28.97 -28.63
N ASP A 173 -2.46 -29.74 -28.77
CA ASP A 173 -1.52 -30.03 -27.68
C ASP A 173 -0.88 -28.75 -27.12
N PHE A 174 -0.48 -27.84 -28.01
CA PHE A 174 0.05 -26.54 -27.62
C PHE A 174 -0.98 -25.71 -26.84
N ASN A 175 -2.23 -25.68 -27.30
CA ASN A 175 -3.30 -24.94 -26.63
C ASN A 175 -3.60 -25.52 -25.25
N ILE A 176 -3.63 -26.85 -25.11
CA ILE A 176 -3.80 -27.55 -23.83
C ILE A 176 -2.66 -27.20 -22.87
N ALA A 177 -1.41 -27.32 -23.33
CA ALA A 177 -0.23 -26.99 -22.52
C ALA A 177 -0.21 -25.52 -22.10
N LYS A 178 -0.57 -24.61 -23.02
CA LYS A 178 -0.68 -23.17 -22.73
C LYS A 178 -1.78 -22.90 -21.70
N ALA A 179 -2.95 -23.54 -21.84
CA ALA A 179 -4.05 -23.40 -20.90
C ALA A 179 -3.64 -23.85 -19.48
N GLU A 180 -3.00 -25.01 -19.38
CA GLU A 180 -2.44 -25.51 -18.13
C GLU A 180 -1.42 -24.55 -17.51
N GLN A 181 -0.55 -23.95 -18.32
CA GLN A 181 0.40 -22.96 -17.83
C GLN A 181 -0.29 -21.70 -17.30
N GLN A 182 -1.32 -21.20 -18.00
CA GLN A 182 -2.08 -20.03 -17.55
C GLN A 182 -2.83 -20.29 -16.24
N LYS A 183 -3.41 -21.49 -16.07
CA LYS A 183 -4.01 -21.93 -14.82
C LYS A 183 -3.00 -21.91 -13.66
N ARG A 184 -1.82 -22.50 -13.84
CA ARG A 184 -0.76 -22.51 -12.81
C ARG A 184 -0.30 -21.10 -12.44
N ASN A 185 -0.13 -20.22 -13.44
CA ASN A 185 0.22 -18.82 -13.21
C ASN A 185 -0.86 -18.09 -12.39
N SER A 186 -2.13 -18.32 -12.72
CA SER A 186 -3.29 -17.72 -12.03
C SER A 186 -3.36 -18.15 -10.56
N ILE A 187 -3.19 -19.45 -10.29
CA ILE A 187 -3.16 -20.00 -8.92
C ILE A 187 -2.02 -19.40 -8.10
N SER A 188 -0.81 -19.37 -8.67
CA SER A 188 0.38 -18.83 -8.01
C SER A 188 0.22 -17.34 -7.69
N LEU A 189 -0.23 -16.55 -8.68
CA LEU A 189 -0.49 -15.12 -8.51
C LEU A 189 -1.53 -14.90 -7.41
N ARG A 190 -2.64 -15.64 -7.42
CA ARG A 190 -3.67 -15.52 -6.40
C ARG A 190 -3.13 -15.79 -5.00
N ALA A 191 -2.37 -16.87 -4.80
CA ALA A 191 -1.76 -17.17 -3.51
C ALA A 191 -0.83 -16.05 -3.00
N LEU A 192 -0.01 -15.47 -3.89
CA LEU A 192 0.86 -14.34 -3.56
C LEU A 192 0.05 -13.10 -3.16
N VAL A 193 -1.03 -12.80 -3.87
CA VAL A 193 -1.87 -11.63 -3.60
C VAL A 193 -2.63 -11.79 -2.28
N GLU A 194 -3.17 -12.98 -1.96
CA GLU A 194 -3.82 -13.22 -0.68
C GLU A 194 -2.86 -13.01 0.50
N SER A 195 -1.63 -13.52 0.38
CA SER A 195 -0.58 -13.30 1.38
C SER A 195 -0.25 -11.81 1.55
N LEU A 196 -0.13 -11.09 0.43
CA LEU A 196 0.13 -9.64 0.42
C LEU A 196 -0.98 -8.84 1.08
N LEU A 197 -2.25 -9.18 0.81
CA LEU A 197 -3.40 -8.54 1.44
C LEU A 197 -3.38 -8.75 2.95
N ALA A 198 -3.19 -9.99 3.41
CA ALA A 198 -3.11 -10.31 4.84
C ALA A 198 -1.95 -9.59 5.54
N GLN A 199 -0.77 -9.59 4.92
CA GLN A 199 0.41 -8.91 5.45
C GLN A 199 0.19 -7.39 5.52
N THR A 200 -0.41 -6.79 4.49
CA THR A 200 -0.69 -5.36 4.46
C THR A 200 -1.65 -4.94 5.58
N ALA A 201 -2.74 -5.68 5.78
CA ALA A 201 -3.69 -5.38 6.85
C ALA A 201 -3.01 -5.44 8.23
N SER A 202 -2.20 -6.47 8.46
CA SER A 202 -1.41 -6.64 9.69
C SER A 202 -0.45 -5.48 9.93
N ASP A 203 0.31 -5.08 8.91
CA ASP A 203 1.31 -4.02 9.03
C ASP A 203 0.67 -2.64 9.22
N MET A 204 -0.42 -2.35 8.51
CA MET A 204 -1.21 -1.13 8.73
C MET A 204 -1.79 -1.07 10.15
N GLN A 205 -2.31 -2.19 10.66
CA GLN A 205 -2.84 -2.25 12.02
C GLN A 205 -1.76 -2.00 13.07
N LYS A 206 -0.59 -2.64 12.92
CA LYS A 206 0.55 -2.44 13.83
C LYS A 206 1.02 -0.99 13.82
N GLN A 207 1.18 -0.39 12.64
CA GLN A 207 1.64 0.98 12.52
C GLN A 207 0.62 1.99 13.09
N PHE A 208 -0.67 1.76 12.87
CA PHE A 208 -1.73 2.58 13.49
C PHE A 208 -1.72 2.50 15.02
N GLN A 209 -1.48 1.29 15.57
CA GLN A 209 -1.35 1.07 17.01
C GLN A 209 -0.11 1.75 17.59
N ALA A 210 1.04 1.66 16.92
CA ALA A 210 2.28 2.32 17.34
C ALA A 210 2.11 3.84 17.41
N THR A 211 1.53 4.44 16.37
CA THR A 211 1.21 5.87 16.33
C THR A 211 0.23 6.27 17.43
N SER A 212 -0.80 5.46 17.66
CA SER A 212 -1.77 5.72 18.74
C SER A 212 -1.14 5.65 20.14
N ALA A 213 -0.20 4.72 20.35
CA ALA A 213 0.55 4.61 21.60
C ALA A 213 1.48 5.81 21.81
N ALA A 214 2.14 6.29 20.75
CA ALA A 214 2.96 7.49 20.80
C ALA A 214 2.13 8.73 21.19
N PHE A 215 0.94 8.92 20.61
CA PHE A 215 0.00 9.98 21.00
C PHE A 215 -0.37 9.88 22.49
N GLN A 216 -0.79 8.70 22.95
CA GLN A 216 -1.19 8.48 24.34
C GLN A 216 -0.06 8.80 25.32
N PHE A 217 1.15 8.37 24.99
CA PHE A 217 2.34 8.69 25.78
C PHE A 217 2.61 10.19 25.81
N ASN A 218 2.62 10.86 24.65
CA ASN A 218 2.88 12.29 24.56
C ASN A 218 1.84 13.13 25.33
N ILE A 219 0.55 12.80 25.17
CA ILE A 219 -0.55 13.45 25.89
C ILE A 219 -0.35 13.32 27.41
N LYS A 220 0.01 12.14 27.90
CA LYS A 220 0.28 11.91 29.33
C LYS A 220 1.47 12.75 29.83
N GLN A 221 2.55 12.78 29.05
CA GLN A 221 3.73 13.58 29.39
C GLN A 221 3.41 15.08 29.42
N LEU A 222 2.71 15.59 28.40
CA LEU A 222 2.28 16.99 28.33
C LEU A 222 1.36 17.38 29.50
N LYS A 223 0.38 16.53 29.86
CA LYS A 223 -0.48 16.76 31.04
C LYS A 223 0.35 16.86 32.33
N THR A 224 1.33 15.98 32.50
CA THR A 224 2.19 15.95 33.70
C THR A 224 3.07 17.20 33.79
N VAL A 225 3.75 17.56 32.69
CA VAL A 225 4.61 18.75 32.65
C VAL A 225 3.79 20.03 32.85
N LYS A 226 2.63 20.14 32.21
CA LYS A 226 1.73 21.29 32.36
C LYS A 226 1.26 21.44 33.81
N SER A 227 0.77 20.37 34.43
CA SER A 227 0.33 20.40 35.83
C SER A 227 1.47 20.81 36.77
N HIS A 228 2.69 20.31 36.53
CA HIS A 228 3.85 20.75 37.31
C HIS A 228 4.15 22.25 37.14
N MET A 229 4.06 22.78 35.91
CA MET A 229 4.25 24.21 35.65
C MET A 229 3.17 25.07 36.32
N GLU A 230 1.91 24.62 36.34
CA GLU A 230 0.79 25.29 37.03
C GLU A 230 1.00 25.31 38.56
N ASP A 231 1.51 24.22 39.14
CA ASP A 231 1.92 24.16 40.55
C ASP A 231 3.05 25.16 40.86
N GLN A 232 4.07 25.25 39.99
CA GLN A 232 5.16 26.22 40.16
C GLN A 232 4.67 27.66 40.03
N LEU A 233 3.78 27.94 39.07
CA LEU A 233 3.18 29.27 38.90
C LEU A 233 2.45 29.70 40.18
N THR A 234 1.72 28.78 40.82
CA THR A 234 1.03 29.06 42.08
C THR A 234 2.01 29.45 43.19
N LYS A 235 3.16 28.78 43.29
CA LYS A 235 4.22 29.11 44.26
C LYS A 235 4.85 30.47 43.98
N VAL A 236 5.17 30.76 42.71
CA VAL A 236 5.73 32.05 42.29
C VAL A 236 4.76 33.20 42.58
N LEU A 237 3.45 33.01 42.37
CA LEU A 237 2.45 34.01 42.71
C LEU A 237 2.36 34.26 44.22
N SER A 238 2.48 33.21 45.05
CA SER A 238 2.55 33.35 46.51
C SER A 238 3.81 34.09 46.97
N GLU A 239 4.95 33.82 46.33
CA GLU A 239 6.21 34.53 46.60
C GLU A 239 6.12 35.99 46.18
N PHE A 240 5.56 36.27 45.00
CA PHE A 240 5.32 37.63 44.52
C PHE A 240 4.44 38.44 45.47
N ALA A 241 3.36 37.84 45.99
CA ALA A 241 2.51 38.49 46.98
C ALA A 241 3.21 38.74 48.32
N SER A 242 4.14 37.86 48.71
CA SER A 242 4.97 38.05 49.90
C SER A 242 6.00 39.15 49.70
N GLN A 243 6.65 39.18 48.53
CA GLN A 243 7.61 40.23 48.17
C GLN A 243 6.95 41.59 48.02
N GLN A 244 5.73 41.65 47.48
CA GLN A 244 4.95 42.88 47.41
C GLN A 244 4.68 43.42 48.82
N ARG A 245 4.27 42.57 49.77
CA ARG A 245 4.09 42.97 51.17
C ARG A 245 5.39 43.49 51.79
N ASN A 246 6.50 42.78 51.58
CA ASN A 246 7.82 43.25 52.04
C ASN A 246 8.17 44.62 51.47
N ARG A 247 7.90 44.85 50.18
CA ARG A 247 8.12 46.14 49.52
C ARG A 247 7.23 47.24 50.11
N ASP A 248 5.95 46.96 50.33
CA ASP A 248 5.01 47.90 50.91
C ASP A 248 5.42 48.27 52.35
N ASP A 249 5.81 47.29 53.16
CA ASP A 249 6.33 47.50 54.52
C ASP A 249 7.64 48.30 54.52
N LEU A 250 8.56 48.00 53.58
CA LEU A 250 9.79 48.78 53.39
C LEU A 250 9.50 50.24 53.01
N LEU A 251 8.53 50.48 52.12
CA LEU A 251 8.12 51.82 51.74
C LEU A 251 7.53 52.58 52.94
N VAL A 252 6.66 51.96 53.74
CA VAL A 252 6.14 52.55 54.97
C VAL A 252 7.29 52.90 55.92
N ALA A 253 8.21 51.98 56.19
CA ALA A 253 9.35 52.22 57.06
C ALA A 253 10.27 53.35 56.55
N VAL A 254 10.48 53.45 55.23
CA VAL A 254 11.24 54.55 54.63
C VAL A 254 10.51 55.88 54.81
N THR A 255 9.19 55.93 54.63
CA THR A 255 8.39 57.16 54.84
C THR A 255 8.36 57.61 56.31
N GLU A 256 8.21 56.68 57.26
CA GLU A 256 8.24 57.01 58.69
C GLU A 256 9.60 57.57 59.12
N ASN A 257 10.68 57.10 58.50
CA ASN A 257 12.04 57.55 58.78
C ASN A 257 12.54 58.66 57.84
N GLU A 258 11.68 59.19 56.95
CA GLU A 258 12.06 60.14 55.90
C GLU A 258 12.78 61.37 56.47
N HIS A 259 12.30 61.89 57.60
CA HIS A 259 12.93 63.04 58.26
C HIS A 259 14.36 62.72 58.75
N PHE A 260 14.58 61.55 59.34
CA PHE A 260 15.91 61.12 59.80
C PHE A 260 16.85 60.88 58.63
N LEU A 261 16.34 60.28 57.55
CA LEU A 261 17.07 60.02 56.31
C LEU A 261 17.47 61.33 55.62
N SER A 262 16.55 62.31 55.53
CA SER A 262 16.82 63.65 54.99
C SER A 262 17.88 64.39 55.81
N LEU A 263 17.82 64.29 57.14
CA LEU A 263 18.84 64.89 58.02
C LEU A 263 20.20 64.20 57.87
N ALA A 264 20.24 62.87 57.76
CA ALA A 264 21.46 62.09 57.52
C ALA A 264 22.09 62.45 56.17
N GLN A 265 21.27 62.58 55.12
CA GLN A 265 21.69 63.00 53.79
C GLN A 265 22.24 64.44 53.80
N ALA A 266 21.50 65.39 54.38
CA ALA A 266 21.96 66.78 54.50
C ALA A 266 23.27 66.90 55.30
N ARG A 267 23.44 66.09 56.36
CA ARG A 267 24.70 66.03 57.12
C ARG A 267 25.85 65.47 56.28
N LEU A 268 25.60 64.44 55.47
CA LEU A 268 26.59 63.91 54.53
C LEU A 268 26.98 64.94 53.48
N ASP A 269 26.02 65.65 52.90
CA ASP A 269 26.26 66.66 51.87
C ASP A 269 27.13 67.82 52.39
N VAL A 270 26.81 68.34 53.59
CA VAL A 270 27.62 69.38 54.24
C VAL A 270 29.04 68.89 54.54
N ARG A 271 29.19 67.61 54.94
CA ARG A 271 30.50 67.02 55.18
C ARG A 271 31.30 66.78 53.89
N GLN A 272 30.63 66.50 52.77
CA GLN A 272 31.27 66.35 51.47
C GLN A 272 31.75 67.68 50.87
N GLN A 273 31.17 68.82 51.28
CA GLN A 273 31.57 70.16 50.84
C GLN A 273 32.76 70.76 51.60
N ARG A 274 33.38 70.01 52.52
CA ARG A 274 34.55 70.51 53.27
C ARG A 274 35.76 70.73 52.35
N PRO A 275 36.64 71.71 52.66
CA PRO A 275 37.87 71.90 51.91
C PRO A 275 38.70 70.60 51.85
N PRO A 276 39.47 70.34 50.78
CA PRO A 276 40.14 69.04 50.57
C PRO A 276 41.05 68.58 51.71
N LYS A 277 41.60 69.51 52.49
CA LYS A 277 42.48 69.22 53.64
C LYS A 277 41.71 68.84 54.93
N GLU A 278 40.39 69.00 54.94
CA GLU A 278 39.50 68.77 56.09
C GLU A 278 38.47 67.64 55.82
N GLN A 279 38.62 66.95 54.69
CA GLN A 279 37.80 65.78 54.33
C GLN A 279 38.21 64.58 55.19
N CYS A 280 37.74 64.55 56.43
CA CYS A 280 38.04 63.48 57.37
C CYS A 280 37.00 62.36 57.28
N HIS A 281 37.42 61.13 56.92
CA HIS A 281 36.60 59.92 57.00
C HIS A 281 36.51 59.42 58.44
N ASP A 282 35.90 60.24 59.29
CA ASP A 282 35.72 59.92 60.69
C ASP A 282 34.68 58.78 60.89
N PRO A 283 34.65 58.14 62.07
CA PRO A 283 33.69 57.07 62.33
C PRO A 283 32.23 57.46 62.08
N ALA A 284 31.87 58.73 62.31
CA ALA A 284 30.51 59.22 62.08
C ALA A 284 30.19 59.36 60.58
N GLN A 285 31.16 59.75 59.74
CA GLN A 285 31.03 59.80 58.28
C GLN A 285 30.82 58.38 57.74
N SER A 286 31.61 57.42 58.23
CA SER A 286 31.53 56.02 57.83
C SER A 286 30.21 55.38 58.25
N GLN A 287 29.71 55.66 59.46
CA GLN A 287 28.40 55.16 59.92
C GLN A 287 27.23 55.75 59.12
N LEU A 288 27.22 57.07 58.88
CA LEU A 288 26.18 57.72 58.07
C LEU A 288 26.13 57.16 56.64
N LEU A 289 27.29 56.97 56.00
CA LEU A 289 27.37 56.34 54.67
C LEU A 289 26.88 54.89 54.69
N ALA A 290 27.21 54.13 55.73
CA ALA A 290 26.80 52.74 55.85
C ALA A 290 25.28 52.60 56.04
N GLU A 291 24.67 53.39 56.94
CA GLU A 291 23.24 53.34 57.22
C GLU A 291 22.38 53.76 56.00
N VAL A 292 22.73 54.89 55.38
CA VAL A 292 22.04 55.36 54.16
C VAL A 292 22.28 54.42 52.99
N GLY A 293 23.49 53.88 52.85
CA GLY A 293 23.83 52.91 51.81
C GLY A 293 23.07 51.59 51.95
N GLN A 294 22.99 51.05 53.16
CA GLN A 294 22.32 49.78 53.45
C GLN A 294 20.81 49.85 53.18
N LEU A 295 20.15 50.97 53.51
CA LEU A 295 18.72 51.17 53.20
C LEU A 295 18.46 51.23 51.70
N HIS A 296 19.25 52.01 50.94
CA HIS A 296 19.12 52.07 49.48
C HIS A 296 19.37 50.71 48.84
N GLU A 297 20.42 50.00 49.28
CA GLU A 297 20.74 48.66 48.79
C GLU A 297 19.60 47.67 49.06
N THR A 298 18.99 47.71 50.25
CA THR A 298 17.88 46.82 50.60
C THR A 298 16.64 47.09 49.74
N VAL A 299 16.32 48.35 49.48
CA VAL A 299 15.21 48.73 48.58
C VAL A 299 15.50 48.26 47.16
N GLU A 300 16.70 48.53 46.63
CA GLU A 300 17.11 48.12 45.28
C GLU A 300 17.06 46.60 45.10
N GLN A 301 17.57 45.85 46.08
CA GLN A 301 17.50 44.39 46.09
C GLN A 301 16.05 43.88 46.09
N SER A 302 15.17 44.52 46.87
CA SER A 302 13.75 44.18 46.90
C SER A 302 13.07 44.40 45.54
N GLU A 303 13.37 45.53 44.87
CA GLU A 303 12.86 45.80 43.52
C GLU A 303 13.35 44.78 42.50
N GLU A 304 14.64 44.42 42.56
CA GLU A 304 15.26 43.46 41.65
C GLU A 304 14.64 42.07 41.80
N GLN A 305 14.43 41.60 43.04
CA GLN A 305 13.74 40.35 43.33
C GLN A 305 12.32 40.35 42.76
N GLN A 306 11.60 41.46 42.91
CA GLN A 306 10.25 41.57 42.37
C GLN A 306 10.24 41.54 40.84
N ARG A 307 11.16 42.27 40.19
CA ARG A 307 11.35 42.19 38.73
C ARG A 307 11.66 40.76 38.27
N ALA A 308 12.46 40.01 39.02
CA ALA A 308 12.77 38.62 38.72
C ALA A 308 11.53 37.71 38.83
N LEU A 309 10.70 37.88 39.86
CA LEU A 309 9.46 37.12 40.02
C LEU A 309 8.46 37.39 38.90
N VAL A 310 8.32 38.64 38.45
CA VAL A 310 7.47 39.00 37.30
C VAL A 310 7.96 38.32 36.02
N ARG A 311 9.28 38.30 35.77
CA ARG A 311 9.85 37.59 34.59
C ARG A 311 9.51 36.10 34.64
N CYS A 312 9.71 35.46 35.80
CA CYS A 312 9.41 34.04 35.99
C CYS A 312 7.92 33.73 35.79
N GLN A 313 7.03 34.58 36.31
CA GLN A 313 5.59 34.47 36.12
C GLN A 313 5.22 34.48 34.63
N LEU A 314 5.69 35.47 33.87
CA LEU A 314 5.39 35.60 32.45
C LEU A 314 5.90 34.40 31.64
N GLU A 315 7.11 33.93 31.95
CA GLU A 315 7.70 32.75 31.31
C GLU A 315 6.88 31.47 31.60
N LEU A 316 6.50 31.24 32.85
CA LEU A 316 5.66 30.09 33.22
C LEU A 316 4.28 30.16 32.55
N GLN A 317 3.64 31.32 32.56
CA GLN A 317 2.34 31.52 31.90
C GLN A 317 2.43 31.23 30.40
N HIS A 318 3.45 31.76 29.72
CA HIS A 318 3.67 31.49 28.30
C HIS A 318 3.90 29.99 28.03
N ASN A 319 4.76 29.34 28.83
CA ASN A 319 5.05 27.92 28.68
C ASN A 319 3.80 27.04 28.91
N ILE A 320 3.00 27.35 29.93
CA ILE A 320 1.72 26.66 30.20
C ILE A 320 0.78 26.80 29.00
N GLU A 321 0.67 28.00 28.43
CA GLU A 321 -0.17 28.28 27.27
C GLU A 321 0.29 27.47 26.05
N VAL A 322 1.60 27.42 25.78
CA VAL A 322 2.18 26.57 24.72
C VAL A 322 1.84 25.09 24.97
N LYS A 323 2.04 24.56 26.19
CA LYS A 323 1.71 23.16 26.51
C LYS A 323 0.20 22.89 26.38
N ALA A 324 -0.65 23.85 26.74
CA ALA A 324 -2.09 23.72 26.57
C ALA A 324 -2.51 23.66 25.10
N ARG A 325 -1.91 24.46 24.22
CA ARG A 325 -2.15 24.39 22.76
C ARG A 325 -1.70 23.05 22.17
N LEU A 326 -0.49 22.58 22.50
CA LEU A 326 0.00 21.28 22.06
C LEU A 326 -0.93 20.13 22.50
N LEU A 327 -1.38 20.18 23.76
CA LEU A 327 -2.30 19.20 24.30
C LEU A 327 -3.66 19.20 23.58
N TYR A 328 -4.16 20.38 23.22
CA TYR A 328 -5.40 20.52 22.46
C TYR A 328 -5.30 19.89 21.07
N VAL A 329 -4.18 20.13 20.37
CA VAL A 329 -3.94 19.52 19.05
C VAL A 329 -3.93 17.98 19.15
N ASP A 330 -3.22 17.43 20.13
CA ASP A 330 -3.06 15.98 20.25
C ASP A 330 -4.30 15.26 20.79
N ASP A 331 -4.85 15.74 21.91
CA ASP A 331 -5.93 15.06 22.63
C ASP A 331 -7.30 15.33 21.98
N VAL A 332 -7.50 16.54 21.44
CA VAL A 332 -8.81 16.94 20.88
C VAL A 332 -8.82 16.81 19.36
N ILE A 333 -7.96 17.52 18.64
CA ILE A 333 -8.03 17.56 17.17
C ILE A 333 -7.64 16.20 16.58
N CYS A 334 -6.40 15.75 16.83
CA CYS A 334 -5.91 14.47 16.33
C CYS A 334 -6.70 13.29 16.91
N GLY A 335 -7.06 13.36 18.19
CA GLY A 335 -7.93 12.37 18.84
C GLY A 335 -9.27 12.19 18.14
N GLN A 336 -9.96 13.28 17.76
CA GLN A 336 -11.22 13.22 17.03
C GLN A 336 -11.06 12.74 15.59
N LEU A 337 -10.03 13.21 14.89
CA LEU A 337 -9.75 12.80 13.51
C LEU A 337 -9.46 11.30 13.40
N ARG A 338 -8.73 10.72 14.36
CA ARG A 338 -8.31 9.32 14.33
C ARG A 338 -9.37 8.34 14.85
N LYS A 339 -10.33 8.79 15.67
CA LYS A 339 -11.39 7.95 16.25
C LYS A 339 -12.22 7.12 15.24
N PRO A 340 -12.64 7.63 14.07
CA PRO A 340 -13.42 6.86 13.11
C PRO A 340 -12.60 5.88 12.26
N ILE A 341 -11.26 5.88 12.35
CA ILE A 341 -10.42 5.01 11.52
C ILE A 341 -10.60 3.56 11.96
N VAL A 342 -10.93 2.71 10.99
CA VAL A 342 -10.95 1.26 11.13
C VAL A 342 -10.03 0.68 10.06
N ILE A 343 -8.98 -0.02 10.48
CA ILE A 343 -8.14 -0.79 9.57
C ILE A 343 -8.83 -2.13 9.35
N HIS A 344 -9.40 -2.31 8.16
CA HIS A 344 -10.11 -3.54 7.79
C HIS A 344 -9.14 -4.63 7.33
N ASN A 345 -9.52 -5.88 7.55
CA ASN A 345 -8.94 -7.00 6.82
C ASN A 345 -9.51 -7.02 5.39
N PHE A 346 -8.68 -7.38 4.40
CA PHE A 346 -8.99 -7.24 2.96
C PHE A 346 -9.49 -8.52 2.26
#